data_AF-A0A2W6CNQ7-F1
#
_entry.id   AF-A0A2W6CNQ7-F1
#
_cell.length_a   1.000
_cell.length_b   1.000
_cell.length_c   1.000
_cell.angle_alpha   90.00
_cell.angle_beta   90.00
_cell.angle_gamma   90.00
#
_symmetry.space_group_name_H-M   'P 1'
#
loop_
_entity.id
_entity.type
_entity.pdbx_description
1 polymer ?
#
loop_
_entity_poly.entity_id
_entity_poly.type
_entity_poly.pdbx_seq_one_letter_code
_entity_poly.pdbx_strand_id
1 'polypeptide(L)'
;MVTVNDVLDGHTGLDLSCLDRLYLPGFVQELQTPGGVVYFLREHLGMPIASPAIFEQIGARFRVGMRRYAGANHIPVVRFRRGDRKVEVMRPHLDQAARRGRSQFSFAKERRRVTRPT
;
A
#
# COMPACT_ATOMS: atom_id res chain seq x y z
N MET A 1 5.71 -6.44 -40.31
CA MET A 1 4.81 -7.20 -39.42
C MET A 1 4.39 -6.23 -38.33
N VAL A 2 3.15 -5.74 -38.39
CA VAL A 2 2.63 -4.75 -37.43
C VAL A 2 2.26 -5.50 -36.15
N THR A 3 2.83 -5.10 -35.02
CA THR A 3 2.56 -5.72 -33.73
C THR A 3 1.31 -5.10 -33.10
N VAL A 4 0.68 -5.79 -32.16
CA VAL A 4 -0.49 -5.28 -31.43
C VAL A 4 -0.20 -3.93 -30.75
N ASN A 5 1.05 -3.68 -30.34
CA ASN A 5 1.49 -2.39 -29.80
C ASN A 5 1.43 -1.27 -30.85
N ASP A 6 1.82 -1.53 -32.09
CA ASP A 6 1.80 -0.53 -33.17
C ASP A 6 0.37 -0.08 -33.53
N VAL A 7 -0.64 -0.93 -33.25
CA VAL A 7 -2.07 -0.61 -33.43
C VAL A 7 -2.64 0.14 -32.24
N LEU A 8 -2.09 -0.08 -31.04
CA LEU A 8 -2.55 0.54 -29.79
C LEU A 8 -1.92 1.91 -29.53
N ASP A 9 -0.81 2.24 -30.17
CA ASP A 9 -0.05 3.51 -30.04
C ASP A 9 -0.84 4.79 -30.37
N GLY A 10 -2.09 4.67 -30.87
CA GLY A 10 -3.03 5.78 -31.06
C GLY A 10 -4.40 5.62 -30.39
N HIS A 11 -4.64 4.52 -29.67
CA HIS A 11 -5.96 4.14 -29.14
C HIS A 11 -6.00 3.91 -27.62
N THR A 12 -4.90 4.14 -26.90
CA THR A 12 -4.91 4.18 -25.43
C THR A 12 -5.42 5.52 -24.93
N GLY A 13 -6.67 5.55 -24.45
CA GLY A 13 -7.26 6.74 -23.82
C GLY A 13 -6.60 7.16 -22.50
N LEU A 14 -5.77 6.30 -21.91
CA LEU A 14 -4.97 6.60 -20.73
C LEU A 14 -3.76 5.65 -20.61
N ASP A 15 -2.55 6.18 -20.77
CA ASP A 15 -1.30 5.49 -20.41
C ASP A 15 -0.83 5.97 -19.02
N LEU A 16 -0.91 5.09 -18.02
CA LEU A 16 -0.45 5.37 -16.65
C LEU A 16 0.90 4.71 -16.43
N SER A 17 1.97 5.48 -16.61
CA SER A 17 3.35 5.02 -16.40
C SER A 17 3.73 4.88 -14.91
N CYS A 18 3.11 5.65 -14.00
CA CYS A 18 3.30 5.46 -12.55
C CYS A 18 2.13 6.01 -11.71
N LEU A 19 1.93 5.43 -10.53
CA LEU A 19 0.99 5.91 -9.52
C LEU A 19 1.79 6.29 -8.25
N ASP A 20 2.09 7.58 -8.06
CA ASP A 20 2.91 8.07 -6.93
C ASP A 20 2.14 8.07 -5.59
N ARG A 21 0.82 8.34 -5.63
CA ARG A 21 -0.04 8.45 -4.45
C ARG A 21 -1.43 7.90 -4.72
N LEU A 22 -1.86 6.96 -3.86
CA LEU A 22 -3.24 6.50 -3.79
C LEU A 22 -3.86 7.05 -2.51
N TYR A 23 -4.86 7.91 -2.64
CA TYR A 23 -5.71 8.32 -1.52
C TYR A 23 -6.92 7.40 -1.47
N LEU A 24 -6.99 6.56 -0.43
CA LEU A 24 -8.13 5.69 -0.17
C LEU A 24 -8.92 6.30 0.99
N PRO A 25 -9.91 7.17 0.74
CA PRO A 25 -10.81 7.62 1.79
C PRO A 25 -11.66 6.42 2.22
N GLY A 26 -11.34 5.85 3.37
CA GLY A 26 -12.17 4.85 4.03
C GLY A 26 -13.08 5.53 5.05
N PHE A 27 -14.39 5.27 4.97
CA PHE A 27 -15.35 5.71 5.98
C PHE A 27 -15.81 4.51 6.80
N VAL A 28 -15.55 4.55 8.11
CA VAL A 28 -16.02 3.55 9.07
C VAL A 28 -16.82 4.31 10.11
N GLN A 29 -18.14 4.12 10.13
CA GLN A 29 -19.08 4.88 10.94
C GLN A 29 -18.77 4.78 12.43
N GLU A 30 -18.45 3.57 12.87
CA GLU A 30 -18.22 3.22 14.26
C GLU A 30 -16.94 3.85 14.79
N LEU A 31 -15.96 4.16 13.94
CA LEU A 31 -14.69 4.73 14.37
C LEU A 31 -14.68 6.27 14.43
N GLN A 32 -15.80 6.94 14.11
CA GLN A 32 -15.88 8.41 14.07
C GLN A 32 -15.99 9.06 15.46
N THR A 33 -16.34 8.29 16.49
CA THR A 33 -16.50 8.81 17.86
C THR A 33 -15.76 7.94 18.88
N PRO A 34 -15.30 8.48 20.03
CA PRO A 34 -14.67 7.68 21.07
C PRO A 34 -15.55 6.53 21.56
N GLY A 35 -16.86 6.76 21.71
CA GLY A 35 -17.82 5.74 22.12
C GLY A 35 -17.97 4.62 21.09
N GLY A 36 -18.02 4.98 19.80
CA GLY A 36 -18.08 4.00 18.72
C GLY A 36 -16.80 3.17 18.62
N VAL A 37 -15.62 3.75 18.88
CA VAL A 37 -14.35 3.00 18.96
C VAL A 37 -14.39 1.97 20.09
N VAL A 38 -14.89 2.36 21.27
CA VAL A 38 -15.03 1.43 22.40
C VAL A 38 -15.99 0.29 22.06
N TYR A 39 -17.15 0.62 21.45
CA TYR A 39 -18.11 -0.37 20.99
C TYR A 39 -17.49 -1.34 19.97
N PHE A 40 -16.79 -0.83 18.95
CA PHE A 40 -16.11 -1.64 17.95
C PHE A 40 -15.08 -2.59 18.58
N LEU A 41 -14.26 -2.09 19.50
CA LEU A 41 -13.24 -2.92 20.14
C LEU A 41 -13.86 -3.99 21.05
N ARG A 42 -14.89 -3.65 21.82
CA ARG A 42 -15.48 -4.61 22.76
C ARG A 42 -16.49 -5.55 22.13
N GLU A 43 -17.47 -5.01 21.44
CA GLU A 43 -18.64 -5.75 20.99
C GLU A 43 -18.37 -6.41 19.64
N HIS A 44 -17.69 -5.72 18.71
CA HIS A 44 -17.38 -6.29 17.40
C HIS A 44 -16.12 -7.17 17.39
N LEU A 45 -15.05 -6.73 18.07
CA LEU A 45 -13.80 -7.51 18.16
C LEU A 45 -13.72 -8.42 19.40
N GLY A 46 -14.71 -8.38 20.29
CA GLY A 46 -14.76 -9.24 21.49
C GLY A 46 -13.70 -8.92 22.54
N MET A 47 -13.10 -7.72 22.51
CA MET A 47 -11.98 -7.39 23.39
C MET A 47 -12.50 -6.89 24.75
N PRO A 48 -12.09 -7.50 25.87
CA PRO A 48 -12.63 -7.15 27.19
C PRO A 48 -12.30 -5.71 27.61
N ILE A 49 -11.18 -5.17 27.12
CA ILE A 49 -10.72 -3.81 27.39
C ILE A 49 -10.44 -3.11 26.07
N ALA A 50 -11.08 -1.96 25.87
CA ALA A 50 -10.83 -1.08 24.73
C ALA A 50 -9.49 -0.33 24.92
N SER A 51 -8.40 -0.97 24.53
CA SER A 51 -7.05 -0.40 24.61
C SER A 51 -6.56 0.11 23.24
N PRO A 52 -5.95 1.31 23.17
CA PRO A 52 -5.32 1.80 21.95
C PRO A 52 -4.24 0.85 21.37
N ALA A 53 -3.64 0.00 22.22
CA ALA A 53 -2.65 -0.98 21.78
C ALA A 53 -3.21 -2.02 20.79
N ILE A 54 -4.53 -2.23 20.79
CA ILE A 54 -5.19 -3.16 19.87
C ILE A 54 -5.05 -2.70 18.43
N PHE A 55 -5.12 -1.39 18.16
CA PHE A 55 -4.91 -0.85 16.81
C PHE A 55 -3.50 -1.12 16.29
N GLU A 56 -2.49 -1.10 17.17
CA GLU A 56 -1.13 -1.47 16.79
C GLU A 56 -1.05 -2.96 16.41
N GLN A 57 -1.73 -3.83 17.14
CA GLN A 57 -1.80 -5.27 16.84
C GLN A 57 -2.53 -5.54 15.52
N ILE A 58 -3.67 -4.88 15.28
CA ILE A 58 -4.41 -4.96 14.01
C ILE A 58 -3.51 -4.51 12.86
N GLY A 59 -2.87 -3.35 12.99
CA GLY A 59 -1.93 -2.83 12.00
C GLY A 59 -0.71 -3.74 11.79
N ALA A 60 -0.20 -4.38 12.85
CA ALA A 60 0.88 -5.36 12.76
C ALA A 60 0.45 -6.60 11.96
N ARG A 61 -0.70 -7.19 12.29
CA ARG A 61 -1.28 -8.33 11.57
C ARG A 61 -1.51 -8.00 10.10
N PHE A 62 -2.08 -6.84 9.80
CA PHE A 62 -2.27 -6.38 8.43
C PHE A 62 -0.95 -6.29 7.66
N ARG A 63 0.07 -5.65 8.25
CA ARG A 63 1.41 -5.55 7.64
C ARG A 63 2.05 -6.92 7.41
N VAL A 64 1.84 -7.89 8.31
CA VAL A 64 2.30 -9.28 8.12
C VAL A 64 1.57 -9.92 6.95
N GLY A 65 0.24 -9.78 6.88
CA GLY A 65 -0.60 -10.28 5.80
C GLY A 65 -0.15 -9.75 4.43
N MET A 66 0.06 -8.44 4.32
CA MET A 66 0.58 -7.83 3.08
C MET A 66 1.96 -8.40 2.68
N ARG A 67 2.87 -8.63 3.64
CA ARG A 67 4.17 -9.23 3.33
C ARG A 67 4.03 -10.67 2.84
N ARG A 68 3.14 -11.45 3.44
CA ARG A 68 2.85 -12.83 2.99
C ARG A 68 2.25 -12.83 1.59
N TYR A 69 1.27 -11.97 1.34
CA TYR A 69 0.66 -11.83 0.02
C TYR A 69 1.68 -11.42 -1.04
N ALA A 70 2.53 -10.43 -0.74
CA ALA A 70 3.59 -10.00 -1.64
C ALA A 70 4.57 -11.15 -1.94
N GLY A 71 4.98 -11.90 -0.92
CA GLY A 71 5.83 -13.08 -1.09
C GLY A 71 5.19 -14.15 -1.97
N ALA A 72 3.94 -14.53 -1.70
CA ALA A 72 3.22 -15.56 -2.46
C ALA A 72 3.03 -15.17 -3.95
N ASN A 73 2.88 -13.87 -4.23
CA ASN A 73 2.66 -13.35 -5.58
C ASN A 73 3.94 -12.83 -6.26
N HIS A 74 5.11 -13.05 -5.66
CA HIS A 74 6.40 -12.58 -6.19
C HIS A 74 6.44 -11.06 -6.45
N ILE A 75 5.75 -10.29 -5.61
CA ILE A 75 5.68 -8.83 -5.69
C ILE A 75 6.86 -8.24 -4.92
N PRO A 76 7.76 -7.47 -5.57
CA PRO A 76 8.88 -6.85 -4.87
C PRO A 76 8.39 -5.80 -3.86
N VAL A 77 8.88 -5.91 -2.62
CA VAL A 77 8.65 -4.93 -1.56
C VAL A 77 9.90 -4.08 -1.40
N VAL A 78 9.84 -2.84 -1.87
CA VAL A 78 10.98 -1.92 -1.92
C VAL A 78 10.99 -1.04 -0.66
N ARG A 79 12.12 -1.04 0.04
CA ARG A 79 12.29 -0.24 1.25
C ARG A 79 13.14 0.98 0.94
N PHE A 80 12.54 2.16 1.05
CA PHE A 80 13.25 3.42 0.90
C PHE A 80 14.00 3.79 2.18
N ARG A 81 15.20 4.30 2.00
CA ARG A 81 16.00 4.97 3.01
C ARG A 81 15.73 6.46 2.96
N ARG A 82 16.05 7.14 4.06
CA ARG A 82 15.97 8.60 4.12
C ARG A 82 16.99 9.17 3.12
N GLY A 83 16.53 10.05 2.23
CA GLY A 83 17.37 10.65 1.17
C GLY A 83 17.29 9.93 -0.18
N ASP A 84 16.66 8.75 -0.26
CA ASP A 84 16.48 8.07 -1.54
C ASP A 84 15.54 8.88 -2.46
N ARG A 85 15.96 9.10 -3.70
CA ARG A 85 15.04 9.54 -4.74
C ARG A 85 14.21 8.35 -5.17
N LYS A 86 12.93 8.35 -4.80
CA LYS A 86 12.00 7.23 -5.04
C LYS A 86 12.00 6.76 -6.50
N VAL A 87 12.07 7.70 -7.44
CA VAL A 87 12.10 7.41 -8.89
C VAL A 87 13.33 6.59 -9.28
N GLU A 88 14.52 6.91 -8.77
CA GLU A 88 15.75 6.17 -9.11
C GLU A 88 15.74 4.75 -8.54
N VAL A 89 15.26 4.61 -7.31
CA VAL A 89 15.14 3.31 -6.65
C VAL A 89 14.09 2.43 -7.36
N MET A 90 13.03 3.04 -7.91
CA MET A 90 11.98 2.31 -8.63
C MET A 90 12.33 2.00 -10.09
N ARG A 91 13.24 2.74 -10.73
CA ARG A 91 13.54 2.63 -12.17
C ARG A 91 13.88 1.18 -12.61
N PRO A 92 14.73 0.42 -11.91
CA PRO A 92 15.03 -0.96 -12.30
C PRO A 92 13.81 -1.89 -12.29
N HIS A 93 12.87 -1.66 -11.37
CA HIS A 93 11.64 -2.43 -11.26
C HIS A 93 10.68 -2.10 -12.41
N LEU A 94 10.57 -0.82 -12.76
CA LEU A 94 9.77 -0.38 -13.91
C LEU A 94 10.34 -0.90 -15.23
N ASP A 95 11.66 -0.85 -15.42
CA ASP A 95 12.34 -1.40 -16.61
C ASP A 95 12.15 -2.93 -16.72
N GLN A 96 12.10 -3.64 -15.59
CA GLN A 96 11.80 -5.07 -15.56
C GLN A 96 10.33 -5.36 -15.88
N ALA A 97 9.41 -4.52 -15.40
CA ALA A 97 7.98 -4.63 -15.68
C ALA A 97 7.68 -4.40 -17.17
N ALA A 98 8.24 -3.32 -17.73
CA ALA A 98 8.13 -2.98 -19.15
C ALA A 98 8.63 -4.12 -20.05
N ARG A 99 9.81 -4.69 -19.76
CA ARG A 99 10.36 -5.85 -20.49
C ARG A 99 9.48 -7.09 -20.45
N ARG A 100 8.70 -7.26 -19.38
CA ARG A 100 7.79 -8.41 -19.22
C ARG A 100 6.40 -8.16 -19.84
N GLY A 101 6.13 -6.95 -20.33
CA GLY A 101 4.82 -6.56 -20.86
C GLY A 101 3.69 -6.69 -19.83
N ARG A 102 3.99 -6.57 -18.53
CA ARG A 102 3.03 -6.74 -17.44
C ARG A 102 3.14 -5.58 -16.47
N SER A 103 2.00 -4.98 -16.13
CA SER A 103 1.90 -4.03 -15.02
C SER A 103 2.36 -4.71 -13.74
N GLN A 104 3.37 -4.13 -13.07
CA GLN A 104 3.84 -4.62 -11.78
C GLN A 104 3.44 -3.65 -10.69
N PHE A 105 2.96 -4.22 -9.59
CA PHE A 105 2.79 -3.48 -8.36
C PHE A 105 4.07 -3.60 -7.53
N SER A 106 4.44 -2.56 -6.79
CA SER A 106 5.58 -2.63 -5.87
C SER A 106 5.21 -1.90 -4.60
N PHE A 107 5.47 -2.52 -3.45
CA PHE A 107 5.11 -1.92 -2.18
C PHE A 107 6.24 -1.01 -1.70
N ALA A 108 5.93 0.26 -1.59
CA ALA A 108 6.77 1.30 -1.02
C ALA A 108 6.59 1.37 0.50
N LYS A 109 7.66 1.17 1.29
CA LYS A 109 7.62 1.43 2.74
C LYS A 109 8.55 2.56 3.13
N GLU A 110 7.96 3.69 3.49
CA GLU A 110 8.65 4.81 4.14
C GLU A 110 8.45 4.72 5.66
N ARG A 111 9.53 4.87 6.45
CA ARG A 111 9.46 4.88 7.91
C ARG A 111 9.54 6.32 8.40
N ARG A 112 8.40 6.96 8.68
CA ARG A 112 8.37 8.18 9.51
C ARG A 112 8.32 7.78 10.98
N ARG A 113 9.24 8.31 11.79
CA ARG A 113 9.08 8.32 13.25
C ARG A 113 8.05 9.41 13.57
N VAL A 114 6.95 9.03 14.19
CA VAL A 114 6.05 9.99 14.85
C VAL A 114 6.62 10.20 16.24
N THR A 115 7.29 11.33 16.48
CA THR A 115 7.67 11.78 17.81
C THR A 115 6.42 12.33 18.50
N ARG A 116 6.07 11.79 19.67
CA ARG A 116 5.04 12.38 20.52
C ARG A 116 5.56 13.72 21.07
N PRO A 117 4.79 14.81 21.05
CA PRO A 117 5.11 15.98 21.86
C PRO A 117 4.89 15.60 23.33
N THR A 118 5.89 15.94 24.16
CA THR A 118 5.83 15.94 25.64
C THR A 118 4.86 16.97 26.16
#